data_AF-A0A3D3DG31-F1
#
_entry.id   AF-A0A3D3DG31-F1
#
_cell.length_a   1.000
_cell.length_b   1.000
_cell.length_c   1.000
_cell.angle_alpha   90.00
_cell.angle_beta   90.00
_cell.angle_gamma   90.00
#
_symmetry.space_group_name_H-M   'P 1'
#
loop_
_entity.id
_entity.type
_entity.pdbx_description
1 polymer ?
#
loop_
_entity_poly.entity_id
_entity_poly.type
_entity_poly.pdbx_seq_one_letter_code
_entity_poly.pdbx_strand_id
1 'polypeptide(L)'
;MPTSTGKGDLLRGARVYLSGPMDFVASRAAEKQSGWRNRVSQFLQGMGVTVFDPWFKPDVRGLHEYGREDLKSGERIRRRWTYAGGKRGAQARAWCARQFWETLHIDLRMVDTSDFSISYCPTNIYSVGTPHEIILATMQHKPVLFVSPPIQFPALHELRAHLADDPAGLALLARLEQEIPIKENPRGIPSLWYLPLVGGENFFDGFGFAAYRKRFGWNVDIPIDHHERRFPPQRPLLPFLERLNRRLPRKWDGKLDRFVPDDDWLLWDFRAQTVRGKHIESVRK
;
A
#
# COMPACT_ATOMS: atom_id res chain seq x y z
N MET A 1 4.87 -6.12 34.98
CA MET A 1 5.29 -6.22 33.57
C MET A 1 5.27 -7.68 33.16
N PRO A 2 4.41 -8.13 32.23
CA PRO A 2 4.54 -9.45 31.67
C PRO A 2 5.50 -9.36 30.47
N THR A 3 6.73 -9.77 30.70
CA THR A 3 7.66 -10.20 29.65
C THR A 3 7.14 -11.51 29.06
N SER A 4 6.42 -11.45 27.93
CA SER A 4 6.07 -12.66 27.19
C SER A 4 7.29 -13.11 26.38
N THR A 5 8.02 -14.09 26.90
CA THR A 5 9.04 -14.87 26.17
C THR A 5 8.40 -15.97 25.30
N GLY A 6 7.25 -15.68 24.68
CA GLY A 6 6.54 -16.58 23.76
C GLY A 6 6.76 -16.17 22.31
N LYS A 7 6.70 -17.14 21.39
CA LYS A 7 6.68 -16.91 19.93
C LYS A 7 5.75 -15.73 19.60
N GLY A 8 6.25 -14.72 18.90
CA GLY A 8 5.47 -13.52 18.57
C GLY A 8 4.15 -13.87 17.90
N ASP A 9 3.05 -13.38 18.46
CA ASP A 9 1.70 -13.67 18.01
C ASP A 9 0.77 -12.45 18.02
N LEU A 10 1.32 -11.25 18.19
CA LEU A 10 0.49 -10.03 18.33
C LEU A 10 -0.32 -9.73 17.08
N LEU A 11 0.18 -10.06 15.89
CA LEU A 11 -0.53 -9.83 14.64
C LEU A 11 -1.49 -10.97 14.29
N ARG A 12 -1.51 -12.08 15.04
CA ARG A 12 -2.39 -13.21 14.70
C ARG A 12 -3.85 -12.77 14.78
N GLY A 13 -4.60 -13.03 13.71
CA GLY A 13 -6.01 -12.67 13.62
C GLY A 13 -6.26 -11.20 13.23
N ALA A 14 -5.22 -10.37 13.17
CA ALA A 14 -5.33 -9.03 12.63
C ALA A 14 -5.65 -9.07 11.13
N ARG A 15 -6.23 -7.98 10.63
CA ARG A 15 -6.59 -7.76 9.23
C ARG A 15 -5.80 -6.58 8.71
N VAL A 16 -5.19 -6.73 7.54
CA VAL A 16 -4.40 -5.68 6.90
C VAL A 16 -4.89 -5.42 5.48
N TYR A 17 -4.97 -4.15 5.11
CA TYR A 17 -5.23 -3.74 3.72
C TYR A 17 -3.93 -3.34 3.00
N LEU A 18 -3.72 -3.84 1.78
CA LEU A 18 -2.55 -3.54 0.94
C LEU A 18 -2.87 -2.48 -0.12
N SER A 19 -2.66 -1.22 0.25
CA SER A 19 -2.84 -0.05 -0.60
C SER A 19 -1.60 0.24 -1.46
N GLY A 20 -1.82 0.73 -2.67
CA GLY A 20 -0.75 1.15 -3.59
C GLY A 20 -1.19 1.16 -5.05
N PRO A 21 -0.33 1.61 -5.97
CA PRO A 21 -0.65 1.65 -7.39
C PRO A 21 -1.14 0.29 -7.94
N MET A 22 -2.14 0.38 -8.80
CA MET A 22 -2.67 -0.71 -9.62
C MET A 22 -2.84 -0.24 -11.05
N ASP A 23 -3.32 0.99 -11.24
CA ASP A 23 -3.24 1.72 -12.50
C ASP A 23 -1.90 2.45 -12.64
N PHE A 24 -1.52 2.77 -13.89
CA PHE A 24 -0.29 3.50 -14.25
C PHE A 24 1.03 2.83 -13.85
N VAL A 25 0.98 1.57 -13.40
CA VAL A 25 2.14 0.70 -13.27
C VAL A 25 2.60 0.21 -14.65
N ALA A 26 3.88 -0.20 -14.76
CA ALA A 26 4.45 -0.68 -16.02
C ALA A 26 3.69 -1.89 -16.61
N SER A 27 3.18 -2.79 -15.76
CA SER A 27 2.33 -3.91 -16.19
C SER A 27 1.39 -4.34 -15.08
N ARG A 28 0.07 -4.17 -15.30
CA ARG A 28 -0.98 -4.64 -14.37
C ARG A 28 -0.88 -6.16 -14.18
N ALA A 29 -0.62 -6.90 -15.25
CA ALA A 29 -0.51 -8.35 -15.20
C ALA A 29 0.68 -8.81 -14.36
N ALA A 30 1.85 -8.20 -14.54
CA ALA A 30 3.05 -8.53 -13.76
C ALA A 30 2.90 -8.13 -12.28
N GLU A 31 2.32 -6.96 -12.00
CA GLU A 31 2.05 -6.54 -10.62
C GLU A 31 1.05 -7.48 -9.93
N LYS A 32 -0.02 -7.90 -10.61
CA LYS A 32 -0.98 -8.87 -10.08
C LYS A 32 -0.34 -10.23 -9.82
N GLN A 33 0.45 -10.74 -10.75
CA GLN A 33 1.02 -12.09 -10.68
C GLN A 33 2.22 -12.19 -9.72
N SER A 34 3.08 -11.18 -9.71
CA SER A 34 4.39 -11.24 -9.04
C SER A 34 4.81 -9.94 -8.35
N GLY A 35 3.89 -8.97 -8.20
CA GLY A 35 4.18 -7.71 -7.53
C GLY A 35 4.48 -7.86 -6.04
N TRP A 36 4.87 -6.75 -5.42
CA TRP A 36 5.26 -6.68 -4.00
C TRP A 36 4.18 -7.21 -3.05
N ARG A 37 2.89 -7.02 -3.40
CA ARG A 37 1.75 -7.48 -2.59
C ARG A 37 1.80 -8.97 -2.33
N ASN A 38 2.18 -9.79 -3.32
CA ASN A 38 2.25 -11.24 -3.15
C ASN A 38 3.25 -11.65 -2.05
N ARG A 39 4.41 -11.00 -2.00
CA ARG A 39 5.44 -11.27 -0.98
C ARG A 39 5.05 -10.76 0.39
N VAL A 40 4.48 -9.55 0.46
CA VAL A 40 3.94 -9.01 1.73
C VAL A 40 2.80 -9.88 2.26
N SER A 41 1.90 -10.33 1.38
CA SER A 41 0.82 -11.26 1.69
C SER A 41 1.35 -12.56 2.28
N GLN A 42 2.29 -13.24 1.60
CA GLN A 42 2.92 -14.47 2.12
C GLN A 42 3.59 -14.25 3.49
N PHE A 43 4.28 -13.12 3.66
CA PHE A 43 4.96 -12.76 4.90
C PHE A 43 3.98 -12.61 6.08
N LEU A 44 2.90 -11.85 5.88
CA LEU A 44 1.90 -11.57 6.91
C LEU A 44 0.99 -12.78 7.19
N GLN A 45 0.60 -13.53 6.16
CA GLN A 45 -0.15 -14.78 6.32
C GLN A 45 0.65 -15.81 7.14
N GLY A 46 1.97 -15.84 7.00
CA GLY A 46 2.85 -16.65 7.86
C GLY A 46 2.79 -16.28 9.36
N MET A 47 2.27 -15.11 9.70
CA MET A 47 2.01 -14.65 11.08
C MET A 47 0.53 -14.79 11.48
N GLY A 48 -0.32 -15.37 10.62
CA GLY A 48 -1.74 -15.52 10.88
C GLY A 48 -2.57 -14.25 10.66
N VAL A 49 -2.06 -13.30 9.88
CA VAL A 49 -2.77 -12.08 9.48
C VAL A 49 -3.67 -12.38 8.28
N THR A 50 -4.90 -11.86 8.30
CA THR A 50 -5.79 -11.83 7.13
C THR A 50 -5.41 -10.65 6.24
N VAL A 51 -5.08 -10.92 4.98
CA VAL A 51 -4.60 -9.89 4.05
C VAL A 51 -5.68 -9.57 3.02
N PHE A 52 -6.06 -8.30 2.94
CA PHE A 52 -6.92 -7.76 1.90
C PHE A 52 -6.05 -7.15 0.79
N ASP A 53 -5.96 -7.87 -0.33
CA ASP A 53 -5.30 -7.42 -1.55
C ASP A 53 -6.37 -7.00 -2.59
N PRO A 54 -6.37 -5.74 -3.07
CA PRO A 54 -7.37 -5.29 -4.04
C PRO A 54 -7.32 -6.02 -5.39
N TRP A 55 -6.24 -6.74 -5.72
CA TRP A 55 -6.23 -7.64 -6.89
C TRP A 55 -7.06 -8.91 -6.71
N PHE A 56 -7.28 -9.32 -5.46
CA PHE A 56 -7.87 -10.60 -5.05
C PHE A 56 -8.96 -10.37 -4.00
N LYS A 57 -10.02 -9.71 -4.44
CA LYS A 57 -11.14 -9.29 -3.60
C LYS A 57 -11.91 -10.52 -3.07
N PRO A 58 -12.29 -10.53 -1.78
CA PRO A 58 -13.08 -11.61 -1.21
C PRO A 58 -14.49 -11.63 -1.80
N ASP A 59 -15.12 -12.80 -1.83
CA ASP A 59 -16.52 -12.92 -2.21
C ASP A 59 -17.43 -12.24 -1.18
N VAL A 60 -18.40 -11.47 -1.68
CA VAL A 60 -19.40 -10.82 -0.83
C VAL A 60 -20.62 -11.73 -0.70
N ARG A 61 -20.95 -12.13 0.53
CA ARG A 61 -22.12 -12.99 0.78
C ARG A 61 -23.38 -12.33 0.24
N GLY A 62 -24.10 -13.07 -0.60
CA GLY A 62 -25.36 -12.62 -1.20
C GLY A 62 -25.22 -11.73 -2.44
N LEU A 63 -23.99 -11.41 -2.89
CA LEU A 63 -23.76 -10.64 -4.12
C LEU A 63 -22.82 -11.42 -5.05
N HIS A 64 -23.24 -11.67 -6.29
CA HIS A 64 -22.42 -12.38 -7.28
C HIS A 64 -21.43 -11.40 -7.92
N GLU A 65 -20.14 -11.78 -7.93
CA GLU A 65 -19.05 -11.03 -8.60
C GLU A 65 -18.89 -9.55 -8.20
N TYR A 66 -19.41 -9.15 -7.03
CA TYR A 66 -19.45 -7.76 -6.59
C TYR A 66 -18.06 -7.11 -6.56
N GLY A 67 -17.91 -6.02 -7.32
CA GLY A 67 -16.68 -5.23 -7.34
C GLY A 67 -15.45 -5.92 -7.95
N ARG A 68 -15.62 -7.11 -8.56
CA ARG A 68 -14.55 -7.77 -9.33
C ARG A 68 -14.21 -6.95 -10.57
N GLU A 69 -12.93 -6.65 -10.71
CA GLU A 69 -12.40 -5.96 -11.89
C GLU A 69 -11.90 -6.96 -12.92
N ASP A 70 -12.39 -6.86 -14.15
CA ASP A 70 -11.69 -7.38 -15.32
C ASP A 70 -11.16 -6.22 -16.19
N LEU A 71 -10.10 -6.49 -16.96
CA LEU A 71 -9.47 -5.48 -17.83
C LEU A 71 -10.48 -4.91 -18.85
N LYS A 72 -11.42 -5.74 -19.30
CA LYS A 72 -12.44 -5.38 -20.29
C LYS A 72 -13.45 -4.37 -19.75
N SER A 73 -13.81 -4.45 -18.47
CA SER A 73 -14.75 -3.52 -17.82
C SER A 73 -14.18 -2.12 -17.71
N GLY A 74 -12.88 -2.00 -17.36
CA GLY A 74 -12.19 -0.70 -17.30
C GLY A 74 -12.17 0.03 -18.65
N GLU A 75 -11.78 -0.67 -19.72
CA GLU A 75 -11.79 -0.10 -21.07
C GLU A 75 -13.18 0.31 -21.54
N ARG A 76 -14.21 -0.51 -21.25
CA ARG A 76 -15.60 -0.22 -21.60
C ARG A 76 -16.09 1.07 -20.94
N ILE A 77 -15.75 1.29 -19.67
CA ILE A 77 -16.06 2.54 -18.95
C ILE A 77 -15.36 3.73 -19.60
N ARG A 78 -14.05 3.61 -19.87
CA ARG A 78 -13.26 4.69 -20.50
C ARG A 78 -13.80 5.08 -21.87
N ARG A 79 -14.14 4.09 -22.72
CA ARG A 79 -14.71 4.33 -24.07
C ARG A 79 -16.07 5.03 -24.03
N ARG A 80 -16.87 4.81 -22.98
CA ARG A 80 -18.20 5.40 -22.84
C ARG A 80 -18.19 6.79 -22.17
N TRP A 81 -17.11 7.14 -21.48
CA TRP A 81 -16.99 8.44 -20.84
C TRP A 81 -17.10 9.59 -21.84
N THR A 82 -17.76 10.68 -21.45
CA THR A 82 -17.88 11.88 -22.28
C THR A 82 -18.10 13.14 -21.45
N TYR A 83 -17.52 14.25 -21.91
CA TYR A 83 -17.72 15.59 -21.37
C TYR A 83 -18.93 16.32 -21.97
N ALA A 84 -19.65 15.71 -22.93
CA ALA A 84 -20.81 16.33 -23.55
C ALA A 84 -21.88 16.74 -22.50
N GLY A 85 -22.48 17.91 -22.73
CA GLY A 85 -23.62 18.39 -21.96
C GLY A 85 -24.93 17.66 -22.27
N GLY A 86 -25.99 18.06 -21.57
CA GLY A 86 -27.36 17.57 -21.83
C GLY A 86 -27.62 16.13 -21.37
N LYS A 87 -28.84 15.66 -21.66
CA LYS A 87 -29.38 14.39 -21.15
C LYS A 87 -28.51 13.17 -21.49
N ARG A 88 -28.05 13.05 -22.75
CA ARG A 88 -27.24 11.90 -23.20
C ARG A 88 -25.88 11.84 -22.50
N GLY A 89 -25.18 12.98 -22.39
CA GLY A 89 -23.91 13.06 -21.68
C GLY A 89 -24.06 12.74 -20.18
N ALA A 90 -25.09 13.28 -19.53
CA ALA A 90 -25.40 12.97 -18.13
C ALA A 90 -25.69 11.47 -17.92
N GLN A 91 -26.46 10.84 -18.82
CA GLN A 91 -26.74 9.39 -18.77
C GLN A 91 -25.46 8.54 -18.93
N ALA A 92 -24.55 8.94 -19.83
CA ALA A 92 -23.28 8.25 -20.01
C ALA A 92 -22.40 8.32 -18.76
N ARG A 93 -22.24 9.51 -18.16
CA ARG A 93 -21.49 9.69 -16.91
C ARG A 93 -22.11 8.95 -15.74
N ALA A 94 -23.44 9.02 -15.57
CA ALA A 94 -24.16 8.31 -14.53
C ALA A 94 -24.01 6.78 -14.67
N TRP A 95 -24.01 6.26 -15.90
CA TRP A 95 -23.71 4.86 -16.14
C TRP A 95 -22.26 4.52 -15.74
N CYS A 96 -21.27 5.30 -16.16
CA CYS A 96 -19.86 5.06 -15.82
C CYS A 96 -19.65 5.04 -14.30
N ALA A 97 -20.21 6.02 -13.58
CA ALA A 97 -20.12 6.10 -12.14
C ALA A 97 -20.72 4.87 -11.45
N ARG A 98 -21.91 4.42 -11.89
CA ARG A 98 -22.54 3.21 -11.34
C ARG A 98 -21.71 1.95 -11.58
N GLN A 99 -21.09 1.81 -12.75
CA GLN A 99 -20.31 0.61 -13.07
C GLN A 99 -19.05 0.48 -12.21
N PHE A 100 -18.41 1.60 -11.87
CA PHE A 100 -17.19 1.57 -11.06
C PHE A 100 -17.46 1.64 -9.54
N TRP A 101 -18.69 1.94 -9.15
CA TRP A 101 -19.07 2.10 -7.74
C TRP A 101 -18.80 0.83 -6.92
N GLU A 102 -19.12 -0.35 -7.43
CA GLU A 102 -18.95 -1.60 -6.70
C GLU A 102 -17.49 -1.89 -6.39
N THR A 103 -16.62 -1.63 -7.37
CA THR A 103 -15.16 -1.71 -7.25
C THR A 103 -14.63 -0.78 -6.16
N LEU A 104 -15.00 0.50 -6.22
CA LEU A 104 -14.60 1.46 -5.20
C LEU A 104 -15.13 1.06 -3.81
N HIS A 105 -16.40 0.67 -3.74
CA HIS A 105 -17.07 0.38 -2.48
C HIS A 105 -16.45 -0.83 -1.76
N ILE A 106 -16.15 -1.92 -2.47
CA ILE A 106 -15.55 -3.10 -1.84
C ILE A 106 -14.12 -2.81 -1.35
N ASP A 107 -13.34 -2.00 -2.08
CA ASP A 107 -11.97 -1.63 -1.67
C ASP A 107 -12.01 -0.79 -0.38
N LEU A 108 -12.89 0.21 -0.33
CA LEU A 108 -13.10 1.00 0.89
C LEU A 108 -13.67 0.17 2.04
N ARG A 109 -14.49 -0.85 1.75
CA ARG A 109 -14.98 -1.77 2.79
C ARG A 109 -13.86 -2.67 3.34
N MET A 110 -12.90 -3.08 2.52
CA MET A 110 -11.71 -3.80 2.99
C MET A 110 -10.82 -2.89 3.86
N VAL A 111 -10.66 -1.62 3.50
CA VAL A 111 -9.99 -0.61 4.37
C VAL A 111 -10.73 -0.47 5.69
N ASP A 112 -12.04 -0.25 5.64
CA ASP A 112 -12.92 -0.08 6.81
C ASP A 112 -12.90 -1.29 7.77
N THR A 113 -12.72 -2.50 7.23
CA THR A 113 -12.65 -3.72 8.05
C THR A 113 -11.22 -4.16 8.38
N SER A 114 -10.18 -3.45 7.93
CA SER A 114 -8.80 -3.72 8.35
C SER A 114 -8.49 -3.11 9.72
N ASP A 115 -7.56 -3.70 10.46
CA ASP A 115 -7.06 -3.17 11.74
C ASP A 115 -5.89 -2.19 11.52
N PHE A 116 -5.14 -2.35 10.43
CA PHE A 116 -4.13 -1.40 9.94
C PHE A 116 -3.98 -1.54 8.42
N SER A 117 -3.26 -0.61 7.79
CA SER A 117 -2.96 -0.68 6.35
C SER A 117 -1.46 -0.57 6.06
N ILE A 118 -1.05 -1.11 4.92
CA ILE A 118 0.28 -0.91 4.33
C ILE A 118 0.07 -0.22 2.99
N SER A 119 0.70 0.94 2.81
CA SER A 119 0.53 1.79 1.63
C SER A 119 1.85 1.97 0.90
N TYR A 120 1.97 1.36 -0.28
CA TYR A 120 3.11 1.57 -1.17
C TYR A 120 2.87 2.80 -2.06
N CYS A 121 3.67 3.84 -1.86
CA CYS A 121 3.49 5.17 -2.44
C CYS A 121 4.78 5.66 -3.11
N PRO A 122 5.18 5.09 -4.27
CA PRO A 122 6.26 5.62 -5.08
C PRO A 122 5.86 6.99 -5.66
N THR A 123 6.74 7.98 -5.58
CA THR A 123 6.40 9.38 -5.93
C THR A 123 6.28 9.65 -7.43
N ASN A 124 6.60 8.68 -8.28
CA ASN A 124 6.53 8.78 -9.74
C ASN A 124 5.35 8.02 -10.36
N ILE A 125 4.50 7.38 -9.55
CA ILE A 125 3.31 6.71 -10.06
C ILE A 125 2.08 7.47 -9.59
N TYR A 126 1.28 7.94 -10.54
CA TYR A 126 0.01 8.56 -10.23
C TYR A 126 -0.95 7.53 -9.63
N SER A 127 -1.42 7.78 -8.42
CA SER A 127 -2.42 6.97 -7.74
C SER A 127 -3.46 7.87 -7.07
N VAL A 128 -4.74 7.57 -7.34
CA VAL A 128 -5.90 8.25 -6.71
C VAL A 128 -6.57 7.40 -5.63
N GLY A 129 -6.58 6.07 -5.82
CA GLY A 129 -7.14 5.14 -4.84
C GLY A 129 -6.32 5.16 -3.55
N THR A 130 -5.00 5.10 -3.66
CA THR A 130 -4.09 5.05 -2.50
C THR A 130 -4.24 6.24 -1.55
N PRO A 131 -4.23 7.51 -2.00
CA PRO A 131 -4.53 8.64 -1.11
C PRO A 131 -5.90 8.51 -0.42
N HIS A 132 -6.95 8.10 -1.13
CA HIS A 132 -8.29 7.96 -0.57
C HIS A 132 -8.35 6.89 0.53
N GLU A 133 -7.70 5.75 0.29
CA GLU A 133 -7.59 4.65 1.26
C GLU A 133 -6.82 5.06 2.52
N ILE A 134 -5.71 5.80 2.36
CA ILE A 134 -4.93 6.34 3.49
C ILE A 134 -5.78 7.32 4.30
N ILE A 135 -6.48 8.25 3.65
CA ILE A 135 -7.32 9.23 4.32
C ILE A 135 -8.43 8.52 5.11
N LEU A 136 -9.09 7.53 4.51
CA LEU A 136 -10.13 6.76 5.20
C LEU A 136 -9.56 6.02 6.42
N ALA A 137 -8.42 5.34 6.27
CA ALA A 137 -7.78 4.62 7.38
C ALA A 137 -7.41 5.56 8.54
N THR A 138 -6.82 6.71 8.24
CA THR A 138 -6.38 7.70 9.24
C THR A 138 -7.56 8.41 9.91
N MET A 139 -8.65 8.71 9.19
CA MET A 139 -9.89 9.20 9.79
C MET A 139 -10.54 8.21 10.75
N GLN A 140 -10.22 6.92 10.63
CA GLN A 140 -10.65 5.86 11.53
C GLN A 140 -9.60 5.55 12.61
N HIS A 141 -8.57 6.38 12.75
CA HIS A 141 -7.45 6.20 13.69
C HIS A 141 -6.71 4.86 13.53
N LYS A 142 -6.67 4.32 12.31
CA LYS A 142 -5.92 3.10 12.02
C LYS A 142 -4.47 3.43 11.66
N PRO A 143 -3.50 2.64 12.15
CA PRO A 143 -2.12 2.77 11.70
C PRO A 143 -2.00 2.57 10.19
N VAL A 144 -1.25 3.44 9.53
CA VAL A 144 -0.89 3.35 8.11
C VAL A 144 0.62 3.21 7.99
N LEU A 145 1.10 2.03 7.58
CA LEU A 145 2.51 1.79 7.31
C LEU A 145 2.84 2.24 5.88
N PHE A 146 3.48 3.39 5.75
CA PHE A 146 3.71 4.09 4.49
C PHE A 146 5.09 3.78 3.91
N VAL A 147 5.14 3.15 2.74
CA VAL A 147 6.38 2.82 2.02
C VAL A 147 6.60 3.80 0.87
N SER A 148 7.64 4.63 0.94
CA SER A 148 8.05 5.56 -0.13
C SER A 148 9.51 5.29 -0.52
N PRO A 149 9.76 4.48 -1.56
CA PRO A 149 11.12 4.21 -1.98
C PRO A 149 11.74 5.43 -2.67
N PRO A 150 13.08 5.55 -2.68
CA PRO A 150 13.79 6.43 -3.59
C PRO A 150 13.33 6.24 -5.04
N ILE A 151 13.34 7.29 -5.85
CA ILE A 151 13.05 7.22 -7.29
C ILE A 151 14.22 7.81 -8.05
N GLN A 152 14.76 7.04 -9.00
CA GLN A 152 15.73 7.47 -10.00
C GLN A 152 15.39 6.82 -11.35
N PHE A 153 15.89 7.40 -12.44
CA PHE A 153 15.67 6.90 -13.81
C PHE A 153 17.02 6.59 -14.49
N PRO A 154 17.66 5.46 -14.19
CA PRO A 154 18.99 5.16 -14.71
C PRO A 154 19.03 5.07 -16.23
N ALA A 155 18.02 4.41 -16.82
CA ALA A 155 17.87 4.31 -18.27
C ALA A 155 17.70 5.69 -18.94
N LEU A 156 17.11 6.67 -18.23
CA LEU A 156 17.03 8.05 -18.74
C LEU A 156 18.40 8.72 -18.76
N HIS A 157 19.23 8.50 -17.73
CA HIS A 157 20.60 9.01 -17.73
C HIS A 157 21.45 8.35 -18.82
N GLU A 158 21.31 7.04 -19.01
CA GLU A 158 21.99 6.29 -20.08
C GLU A 158 21.54 6.79 -21.47
N LEU A 159 20.24 7.00 -21.67
CA LEU A 159 19.71 7.56 -22.91
C LEU A 159 20.25 8.98 -23.16
N ARG A 160 20.29 9.82 -22.13
CA ARG A 160 20.87 11.17 -22.23
C ARG A 160 22.34 11.12 -22.63
N ALA A 161 23.12 10.21 -22.04
CA ALA A 161 24.52 10.01 -22.40
C ALA A 161 24.69 9.48 -23.82
N HIS A 162 23.82 8.56 -24.26
CA HIS A 162 23.83 8.03 -25.61
C HIS A 162 23.56 9.08 -26.69
N LEU A 163 22.69 10.05 -26.39
CA LEU A 163 22.32 11.13 -27.31
C LEU A 163 23.27 12.34 -27.25
N ALA A 164 24.41 12.26 -26.53
CA ALA A 164 25.27 13.42 -26.28
C ALA A 164 25.74 14.15 -27.55
N ASP A 165 25.97 13.40 -28.64
CA ASP A 165 26.42 13.92 -29.93
C ASP A 165 25.26 14.06 -30.96
N ASP A 166 24.00 13.94 -30.53
CA ASP A 166 22.79 14.11 -31.34
C ASP A 166 21.93 15.29 -30.83
N PRO A 167 22.14 16.51 -31.37
CA PRO A 167 21.39 17.69 -30.94
C PRO A 167 19.88 17.58 -31.14
N ALA A 168 19.43 16.89 -32.20
CA ALA A 168 18.00 16.70 -32.47
C ALA A 168 17.39 15.72 -31.46
N GLY A 169 18.09 14.62 -31.17
CA GLY A 169 17.73 13.66 -30.14
C GLY A 169 17.65 14.28 -28.74
N LEU A 170 18.62 15.11 -28.36
CA LEU A 170 18.60 15.83 -27.08
C LEU A 170 17.42 16.82 -26.98
N ALA A 171 17.10 17.53 -28.07
CA ALA A 171 15.95 18.43 -28.09
C ALA A 171 14.61 17.66 -27.92
N LEU A 172 14.48 16.50 -28.56
CA LEU A 172 13.32 15.62 -28.38
C LEU A 172 13.25 15.06 -26.95
N LEU A 173 14.38 14.63 -26.38
CA LEU A 173 14.44 14.14 -25.00
C LEU A 173 14.06 15.24 -24.01
N ALA A 174 14.59 16.46 -24.16
CA ALA A 174 14.26 17.58 -23.30
C ALA A 174 12.78 17.95 -23.37
N ARG A 175 12.17 17.87 -24.56
CA ARG A 175 10.72 18.07 -24.74
C ARG A 175 9.92 16.95 -24.06
N LEU A 176 10.33 15.69 -24.21
CA LEU A 176 9.70 14.55 -23.56
C LEU A 176 9.71 14.69 -22.02
N GLU A 177 10.83 15.17 -21.45
CA GLU A 177 10.97 15.44 -20.02
C GLU A 177 10.05 16.55 -19.51
N GLN A 178 9.61 17.47 -20.37
CA GLN A 178 8.60 18.49 -20.04
C GLN A 178 7.17 17.98 -20.19
N GLU A 179 6.93 17.06 -21.14
CA GLU A 179 5.61 16.49 -21.42
C GLU A 179 5.19 15.39 -20.42
N ILE A 180 6.16 14.68 -19.83
CA ILE A 180 5.93 13.62 -18.85
C ILE A 180 6.40 14.09 -17.46
N PRO A 181 5.68 13.77 -16.36
CA PRO A 181 6.10 14.11 -14.99
C PRO A 181 7.30 13.26 -14.51
N ILE A 182 8.43 13.36 -15.21
CA ILE A 182 9.68 12.68 -14.85
C ILE A 182 10.35 13.50 -13.75
N LYS A 183 10.13 13.09 -12.50
CA LYS A 183 10.77 13.71 -11.34
C LYS A 183 11.43 12.67 -10.47
N GLU A 184 12.74 12.77 -10.36
CA GLU A 184 13.49 11.95 -9.42
C GLU A 184 13.21 12.36 -7.97
N ASN A 185 13.34 11.38 -7.09
CA ASN A 185 13.24 11.55 -5.65
C ASN A 185 14.29 10.64 -5.00
N PRO A 186 15.59 10.98 -5.13
CA PRO A 186 16.67 10.08 -4.72
C PRO A 186 16.69 9.80 -3.20
N ARG A 187 15.97 10.61 -2.42
CA ARG A 187 15.84 10.47 -0.97
C ARG A 187 14.55 9.77 -0.53
N GLY A 188 13.67 9.38 -1.46
CA GLY A 188 12.39 8.73 -1.14
C GLY A 188 11.50 9.59 -0.24
N ILE A 189 11.59 10.92 -0.33
CA ILE A 189 10.82 11.80 0.55
C ILE A 189 9.35 11.73 0.11
N PRO A 190 8.42 11.33 0.99
CA PRO A 190 7.01 11.29 0.66
C PRO A 190 6.47 12.72 0.44
N SER A 191 5.27 12.85 -0.13
CA SER A 191 4.58 14.14 -0.14
C SER A 191 4.46 14.68 1.28
N LEU A 192 4.72 15.99 1.46
CA LEU A 192 4.67 16.64 2.77
C LEU A 192 3.29 16.54 3.44
N TRP A 193 2.23 16.36 2.65
CA TRP A 193 0.87 16.10 3.13
C TRP A 193 0.74 14.80 3.92
N TYR A 194 1.54 13.78 3.59
CA TYR A 194 1.48 12.51 4.31
C TYR A 194 2.14 12.59 5.69
N LEU A 195 3.08 13.52 5.91
CA LEU A 195 3.80 13.64 7.18
C LEU A 195 2.84 13.82 8.37
N PRO A 196 1.92 14.81 8.38
CA PRO A 196 0.96 14.96 9.47
C PRO A 196 -0.17 13.91 9.41
N LEU A 197 -0.46 13.35 8.24
CA LEU A 197 -1.55 12.38 8.06
C LEU A 197 -1.22 11.00 8.63
N VAL A 198 0.02 10.54 8.41
CA VAL A 198 0.51 9.20 8.79
C VAL A 198 1.24 9.22 10.14
N GLY A 199 1.85 10.36 10.50
CA GLY A 199 2.71 10.49 11.67
C GLY A 199 4.16 10.02 11.42
N GLY A 200 5.10 10.52 12.23
CA GLY A 200 6.54 10.42 11.94
C GLY A 200 7.14 9.00 11.98
N GLU A 201 6.45 8.02 12.57
CA GLU A 201 7.03 6.71 12.87
C GLU A 201 6.60 5.58 11.92
N ASN A 202 5.63 5.84 11.04
CA ASN A 202 5.11 4.83 10.15
C ASN A 202 5.60 4.98 8.71
N PHE A 203 6.79 5.58 8.51
CA PHE A 203 7.43 5.72 7.20
C PHE A 203 8.54 4.69 6.98
N PHE A 204 8.62 4.15 5.77
CA PHE A 204 9.58 3.14 5.34
C PHE A 204 10.10 3.49 3.94
N ASP A 205 11.39 3.27 3.68
CA ASP A 205 12.05 3.54 2.39
C ASP A 205 12.19 2.29 1.51
N GLY A 206 11.59 1.18 1.94
CA GLY A 206 11.49 -0.07 1.20
C GLY A 206 10.85 -1.19 2.02
N PHE A 207 10.70 -2.36 1.41
CA PHE A 207 10.15 -3.55 2.05
C PHE A 207 11.23 -4.33 2.79
N GLY A 208 12.44 -4.43 2.23
CA GLY A 208 13.54 -5.22 2.77
C GLY A 208 13.36 -6.72 2.51
N PHE A 209 12.99 -7.08 1.28
CA PHE A 209 12.71 -8.48 0.92
C PHE A 209 13.95 -9.37 1.00
N ALA A 210 15.14 -8.81 0.76
CA ALA A 210 16.41 -9.55 0.73
C ALA A 210 16.63 -10.44 1.97
N ALA A 211 16.31 -9.94 3.16
CA ALA A 211 16.49 -10.66 4.42
C ALA A 211 15.60 -11.91 4.55
N TYR A 212 14.53 -12.00 3.77
CA TYR A 212 13.50 -13.04 3.89
C TYR A 212 13.45 -14.01 2.71
N ARG A 213 14.22 -13.76 1.65
CA ARG A 213 14.20 -14.59 0.43
C ARG A 213 14.38 -16.08 0.69
N LYS A 214 15.40 -16.44 1.47
CA LYS A 214 15.67 -17.84 1.83
C LYS A 214 14.54 -18.47 2.62
N ARG A 215 13.94 -17.72 3.55
CA ARG A 215 12.85 -18.19 4.42
C ARG A 215 11.58 -18.52 3.63
N PHE A 216 11.27 -17.73 2.61
CA PHE A 216 10.05 -17.89 1.81
C PHE A 216 10.29 -18.50 0.41
N GLY A 217 11.52 -18.91 0.10
CA GLY A 217 11.86 -19.50 -1.20
C GLY A 217 11.69 -18.53 -2.38
N TRP A 218 11.86 -17.22 -2.16
CA TRP A 218 11.79 -16.22 -3.23
C TRP A 218 13.07 -16.26 -4.07
N ASN A 219 13.10 -17.17 -5.04
CA ASN A 219 14.27 -17.43 -5.88
C ASN A 219 14.30 -16.56 -7.15
N VAL A 220 13.16 -16.02 -7.56
CA VAL A 220 13.03 -15.17 -8.75
C VAL A 220 13.01 -13.71 -8.32
N ASP A 221 13.84 -12.90 -8.95
CA ASP A 221 13.83 -11.45 -8.74
C ASP A 221 12.61 -10.79 -9.39
N ILE A 222 12.04 -9.84 -8.67
CA ILE A 222 11.00 -8.93 -9.16
C ILE A 222 11.58 -7.52 -9.25
N PRO A 223 10.95 -6.57 -9.96
CA PRO A 223 11.51 -5.22 -10.17
C PRO A 223 11.97 -4.52 -8.89
N ILE A 224 11.25 -4.74 -7.78
CA ILE A 224 11.60 -4.13 -6.49
C ILE A 224 12.85 -4.73 -5.84
N ASP A 225 13.25 -5.98 -6.17
CA ASP A 225 14.52 -6.54 -5.68
C ASP A 225 15.71 -5.82 -6.31
N HIS A 226 15.62 -5.53 -7.62
CA HIS A 226 16.65 -4.74 -8.30
C HIS A 226 16.72 -3.34 -7.72
N HIS A 227 15.56 -2.76 -7.41
CA HIS A 227 15.46 -1.46 -6.75
C HIS A 227 16.14 -1.47 -5.37
N GLU A 228 15.78 -2.40 -4.48
CA GLU A 228 16.34 -2.48 -3.13
C GLU A 228 17.83 -2.86 -3.10
N ARG A 229 18.35 -3.56 -4.12
CA ARG A 229 19.80 -3.77 -4.25
C ARG A 229 20.55 -2.49 -4.57
N ARG A 230 19.97 -1.66 -5.43
CA ARG A 230 20.55 -0.36 -5.80
C ARG A 230 20.40 0.67 -4.68
N PHE A 231 19.26 0.64 -3.99
CA PHE A 231 18.95 1.50 -2.85
C PHE A 231 18.57 0.64 -1.65
N PRO A 232 19.56 0.11 -0.91
CA PRO A 232 19.30 -0.68 0.29
C PRO A 232 18.43 0.11 1.28
N PRO A 233 17.25 -0.39 1.68
CA PRO A 233 16.37 0.32 2.60
C PRO A 233 17.04 0.51 3.97
N GLN A 234 17.01 1.73 4.49
CA GLN A 234 17.50 2.06 5.83
C GLN A 234 16.45 1.75 6.90
N ARG A 235 15.16 1.91 6.58
CA ARG A 235 14.01 1.59 7.43
C ARG A 235 13.08 0.63 6.67
N PRO A 236 13.45 -0.66 6.54
CA PRO A 236 12.66 -1.65 5.84
C PRO A 236 11.39 -2.05 6.59
N LEU A 237 10.29 -2.24 5.86
CA LEU A 237 8.97 -2.62 6.40
C LEU A 237 8.93 -4.03 7.01
N LEU A 238 9.43 -5.07 6.33
CA LEU A 238 9.27 -6.45 6.80
C LEU A 238 9.96 -6.71 8.15
N PRO A 239 11.19 -6.22 8.40
CA PRO A 239 11.80 -6.27 9.73
C PRO A 239 11.00 -5.52 10.81
N PHE A 240 10.33 -4.43 10.46
CA PHE A 240 9.40 -3.78 11.39
C PHE A 240 8.21 -4.67 11.71
N LEU A 241 7.56 -5.26 10.71
CA LEU A 241 6.42 -6.17 10.88
C LEU A 241 6.78 -7.41 11.72
N GLU A 242 7.96 -7.99 11.51
CA GLU A 242 8.43 -9.11 12.35
C GLU A 242 8.59 -8.73 13.83
N ARG A 243 9.10 -7.52 14.09
CA ARG A 243 9.21 -6.99 15.46
C ARG A 243 7.84 -6.66 16.04
N LEU A 244 6.96 -6.06 15.24
CA LEU A 244 5.58 -5.73 15.60
C LEU A 244 4.80 -6.97 16.04
N ASN A 245 5.02 -8.10 15.37
CA ASN A 245 4.40 -9.37 15.77
C ASN A 245 4.85 -9.87 17.17
N ARG A 246 5.91 -9.31 17.74
CA ARG A 246 6.44 -9.67 19.07
C ARG A 246 6.16 -8.62 20.13
N ARG A 247 6.09 -7.33 19.75
CA ARG A 247 5.86 -6.22 20.66
C ARG A 247 5.17 -5.06 19.94
N LEU A 248 4.29 -4.35 20.64
CA LEU A 248 3.73 -3.09 20.15
C LEU A 248 4.84 -2.07 19.89
N PRO A 249 4.69 -1.21 18.86
CA PRO A 249 5.69 -0.21 18.55
C PRO A 249 5.63 0.94 19.56
N ARG A 250 6.63 1.79 19.49
CA ARG A 250 6.71 3.02 20.26
C ARG A 250 6.71 4.19 19.30
N LYS A 251 6.18 5.32 19.74
CA LYS A 251 6.26 6.58 19.03
C LYS A 251 7.06 7.63 19.78
N TRP A 252 7.72 8.52 19.06
CA TRP A 252 8.38 9.67 19.65
C TRP A 252 7.34 10.68 20.15
N ASP A 253 7.43 11.04 21.43
CA ASP A 253 6.64 12.14 22.01
C ASP A 253 7.53 13.38 22.12
N GLY A 254 7.26 14.38 21.27
CA GLY A 254 8.04 15.62 21.25
C GLY A 254 7.85 16.52 22.47
N LYS A 255 6.81 16.30 23.30
CA LYS A 255 6.63 17.03 24.56
C LYS A 255 7.40 16.38 25.71
N LEU A 256 7.47 15.05 25.72
CA LEU A 256 8.18 14.27 26.74
C LEU A 256 9.65 13.97 26.39
N ASP A 257 10.08 14.34 25.18
CA ASP A 257 11.44 14.09 24.64
C ASP A 257 11.88 12.63 24.76
N ARG A 258 10.93 11.71 24.53
CA ARG A 258 11.19 10.27 24.66
C ARG A 258 10.22 9.44 23.83
N PHE A 259 10.60 8.20 23.57
CA PHE A 259 9.69 7.21 23.03
C PHE A 259 8.64 6.78 24.06
N VAL A 260 7.38 6.74 23.67
CA VAL A 260 6.22 6.26 24.46
C VAL A 260 5.53 5.11 23.72
N PRO A 261 4.70 4.28 24.39
CA PRO A 261 3.86 3.31 23.69
C PRO A 261 3.01 3.99 22.61
N ASP A 262 2.88 3.35 21.45
CA ASP A 262 1.99 3.84 20.40
C ASP A 262 0.59 3.24 20.59
N ASP A 263 -0.34 4.06 21.08
CA ASP A 263 -1.71 3.72 21.42
C ASP A 263 -2.66 3.59 20.22
N ASP A 264 -2.19 3.94 19.01
CA ASP A 264 -2.95 3.73 17.77
C ASP A 264 -3.00 2.24 17.38
N TRP A 265 -2.12 1.40 17.95
CA TRP A 265 -2.08 -0.05 17.68
C TRP A 265 -3.08 -0.84 18.52
N LEU A 266 -4.35 -0.70 18.16
CA LEU A 266 -5.47 -1.41 18.78
C LEU A 266 -5.70 -2.77 18.09
N LEU A 267 -4.93 -3.77 18.52
CA LEU A 267 -5.06 -5.15 18.05
C LEU A 267 -5.96 -5.95 18.99
N TRP A 268 -7.01 -6.57 18.44
CA TRP A 268 -8.01 -7.29 19.21
C TRP A 268 -7.61 -8.74 19.47
N ASP A 269 -7.75 -9.18 20.72
CA ASP A 269 -7.67 -10.61 21.08
C ASP A 269 -9.07 -11.21 21.25
N PHE A 270 -9.66 -11.62 20.12
CA PHE A 270 -10.96 -12.29 20.12
C PHE A 270 -10.92 -13.76 20.53
N ARG A 271 -9.73 -14.31 20.87
CA ARG A 271 -9.59 -15.68 21.39
C ARG A 271 -9.76 -15.76 22.90
N ALA A 272 -9.93 -14.62 23.58
CA ALA A 272 -10.31 -14.56 24.98
C ALA A 272 -11.70 -15.20 25.16
N GLN A 273 -11.68 -16.51 25.44
CA GLN A 273 -12.71 -17.39 25.99
C GLN A 273 -14.16 -17.06 25.60
N THR A 274 -14.85 -18.04 25.00
CA THR A 274 -16.32 -18.12 24.97
C THR A 274 -16.91 -18.15 26.39
N VAL A 275 -16.88 -17.01 27.08
CA VAL A 275 -17.66 -16.78 28.29
C VAL A 275 -19.02 -16.35 27.82
N ARG A 276 -19.89 -17.35 27.65
CA ARG A 276 -21.29 -17.15 27.27
C ARG A 276 -21.93 -16.19 28.30
N GLY A 277 -22.26 -14.97 27.87
CA GLY A 277 -23.15 -14.07 28.60
C GLY A 277 -22.56 -13.22 29.73
N LYS A 278 -21.24 -12.97 29.78
CA LYS A 278 -20.72 -11.85 30.60
C LYS A 278 -20.20 -10.75 29.69
N HIS A 279 -20.72 -9.54 29.89
CA HIS A 279 -20.14 -8.32 29.39
C HIS A 279 -18.61 -8.36 29.58
N ILE A 280 -17.87 -7.86 28.60
CA ILE A 280 -16.41 -7.69 28.68
C ILE A 280 -16.15 -6.75 29.86
N GLU A 281 -15.94 -7.30 31.05
CA GLU A 281 -15.45 -6.53 32.19
C GLU A 281 -14.03 -6.11 31.82
N SER A 282 -13.87 -4.81 31.55
CA SER A 282 -12.59 -4.20 31.27
C SER A 282 -11.63 -4.55 32.39
N VAL A 283 -10.54 -5.25 32.08
CA VAL A 283 -9.47 -5.53 33.04
C VAL A 283 -8.73 -4.21 33.28
N ARG A 284 -9.21 -3.41 34.23
CA ARG A 284 -8.38 -2.45 34.96
C ARG A 284 -8.11 -3.05 36.33
N LYS A 285 -6.86 -3.48 36.53
CA LYS A 285 -6.19 -3.48 37.83
C LYS A 285 -4.93 -2.65 37.68
#